data_AF-A0A2N0QK40-F1
#
_entry.id   AF-A0A2N0QK40-F1
#
_cell.length_a   1.000
_cell.length_b   1.000
_cell.length_c   1.000
_cell.angle_alpha   90.00
_cell.angle_beta   90.00
_cell.angle_gamma   90.00
#
_symmetry.space_group_name_H-M   'P 1'
#
loop_
_entity.id
_entity.type
_entity.pdbx_description
1 polymer ?
#
loop_
_entity_poly.entity_id
_entity_poly.type
_entity_poly.pdbx_seq_one_letter_code
_entity_poly.pdbx_strand_id
1 'polypeptide(L)'
;PRFIPSCTDEALEGLGRLAAKYDTHIQSHCSESDWEHEYVIDRFNKHDAFALNDFGLLQDKSIMAHCTFLADDDAELFAETGTAISHCPISNVFFSNGVLPVAHLHSKGVDIGLGTDISGGFSPSLFDNARQAVISSRML
;
A
#
# COMPACT_ATOMS: atom_id res chain seq x y z
N PRO A 1 -3.24 10.81 0.05
CA PRO A 1 -4.64 10.67 -0.43
C PRO A 1 -5.28 9.52 0.33
N ARG A 2 -6.62 9.38 0.40
CA ARG A 2 -7.18 8.20 1.08
C ARG A 2 -6.80 6.92 0.30
N PHE A 3 -7.17 6.87 -0.98
CA PHE A 3 -6.87 5.85 -1.98
C PHE A 3 -7.44 6.31 -3.35
N ILE A 4 -6.95 5.75 -4.46
CA ILE A 4 -7.30 6.22 -5.83
C ILE A 4 -8.82 6.33 -6.08
N PRO A 5 -9.66 5.31 -5.77
CA PRO A 5 -11.09 5.36 -6.00
C PRO A 5 -11.84 6.54 -5.38
N SER A 6 -11.29 7.15 -4.32
CA SER A 6 -11.92 8.26 -3.59
C SER A 6 -11.40 9.65 -3.97
N CYS A 7 -10.47 9.74 -4.92
CA CYS A 7 -9.83 10.99 -5.29
C CYS A 7 -10.00 11.25 -6.80
N THR A 8 -10.34 12.49 -7.15
CA THR A 8 -10.29 12.94 -8.55
C THR A 8 -8.84 13.07 -9.00
N ASP A 9 -8.60 13.10 -10.30
CA ASP A 9 -7.24 13.24 -10.86
C ASP A 9 -6.60 14.57 -10.41
N GLU A 10 -7.38 15.65 -10.37
CA GLU A 10 -6.90 16.97 -9.93
C GLU A 10 -6.51 16.97 -8.44
N ALA A 11 -7.22 16.17 -7.63
CA ALA A 11 -6.88 16.02 -6.22
C ALA A 11 -5.59 15.22 -6.04
N LEU A 12 -5.40 14.12 -6.80
CA LEU A 12 -4.18 13.31 -6.76
C LEU A 12 -2.97 14.13 -7.20
N GLU A 13 -3.07 14.80 -8.35
CA GLU A 13 -2.01 15.65 -8.90
C GLU A 13 -1.69 16.84 -7.97
N GLY A 14 -2.73 17.46 -7.40
CA GLY A 14 -2.58 18.54 -6.42
C GLY A 14 -1.85 18.10 -5.15
N LEU A 15 -2.16 16.91 -4.63
CA LEU A 15 -1.51 16.34 -3.45
C LEU A 15 -0.04 15.99 -3.73
N GLY A 16 0.28 15.44 -4.90
CA GLY A 16 1.68 15.20 -5.30
C GLY A 16 2.49 16.50 -5.36
N ARG A 17 1.93 17.56 -5.98
CA ARG A 17 2.57 18.89 -5.99
C ARG A 17 2.76 19.46 -4.59
N LEU A 18 1.81 19.28 -3.69
CA LEU A 18 1.93 19.73 -2.30
C LEU A 18 3.04 18.96 -1.56
N ALA A 19 3.06 17.63 -1.71
CA ALA A 19 4.08 16.79 -1.07
C ALA A 19 5.50 17.17 -1.53
N ALA A 20 5.70 17.37 -2.84
CA ALA A 20 6.96 17.83 -3.40
C ALA A 20 7.34 19.25 -2.92
N LYS A 21 6.37 20.17 -2.86
CA LYS A 21 6.61 21.56 -2.43
C LYS A 21 7.02 21.67 -0.96
N TYR A 22 6.41 20.86 -0.11
CA TYR A 22 6.56 20.96 1.35
C TYR A 22 7.42 19.85 1.96
N ASP A 23 7.94 18.93 1.15
CA ASP A 23 8.78 17.80 1.57
C ASP A 23 8.13 16.96 2.70
N THR A 24 6.82 16.71 2.53
CA THR A 24 5.98 16.03 3.53
C THR A 24 5.80 14.55 3.25
N HIS A 25 5.51 13.80 4.32
CA HIS A 25 5.12 12.40 4.18
C HIS A 25 3.81 12.23 3.42
N ILE A 26 3.70 11.11 2.72
CA ILE A 26 2.50 10.67 2.01
C ILE A 26 2.06 9.34 2.63
N GLN A 27 0.77 9.25 2.95
CA GLN A 27 0.13 7.98 3.26
C GLN A 27 -1.12 7.78 2.39
N SER A 28 -1.34 6.56 1.93
CA SER A 28 -2.49 6.12 1.15
C SER A 28 -2.66 4.60 1.26
N HIS A 29 -3.79 4.08 0.77
CA HIS A 29 -3.93 2.66 0.45
C HIS A 29 -3.44 2.43 -0.99
N CYS A 30 -2.96 1.22 -1.26
CA CYS A 30 -2.49 0.78 -2.57
C CYS A 30 -2.73 -0.73 -2.67
N SER A 31 -3.46 -1.19 -3.70
CA SER A 31 -3.64 -2.62 -3.97
C SER A 31 -4.08 -3.42 -2.73
N GLU A 32 -5.07 -2.91 -1.98
CA GLU A 32 -5.60 -3.56 -0.78
C GLU A 32 -6.55 -4.71 -1.11
N SER A 33 -7.42 -4.53 -2.09
CA SER A 33 -8.47 -5.49 -2.43
C SER A 33 -8.51 -5.71 -3.93
N ASP A 34 -9.08 -6.85 -4.33
CA ASP A 34 -9.37 -7.15 -5.73
C ASP A 34 -10.23 -6.05 -6.36
N TRP A 35 -11.25 -5.56 -5.66
CA TRP A 35 -12.09 -4.47 -6.15
C TRP A 35 -11.31 -3.16 -6.38
N GLU A 36 -10.48 -2.74 -5.42
CA GLU A 36 -9.66 -1.53 -5.58
C GLU A 36 -8.71 -1.68 -6.77
N HIS A 37 -8.00 -2.81 -6.83
CA HIS A 37 -7.00 -3.09 -7.85
C HIS A 37 -7.61 -3.07 -9.26
N GLU A 38 -8.73 -3.76 -9.45
CA GLU A 38 -9.46 -3.76 -10.72
C GLU A 38 -10.03 -2.39 -11.07
N TYR A 39 -10.54 -1.63 -10.09
CA TYR A 39 -11.02 -0.26 -10.33
C TYR A 39 -9.90 0.65 -10.88
N VAL A 40 -8.68 0.50 -10.36
CA VAL A 40 -7.53 1.31 -10.80
C VAL A 40 -7.07 0.88 -12.19
N ILE A 41 -7.04 -0.42 -12.47
CA ILE A 41 -6.78 -0.95 -13.81
C ILE A 41 -7.82 -0.42 -14.81
N ASP A 42 -9.10 -0.44 -14.47
CA ASP A 42 -10.17 0.10 -15.34
C ASP A 42 -10.00 1.61 -15.59
N ARG A 43 -9.62 2.38 -14.57
CA ARG A 43 -9.50 3.85 -14.65
C ARG A 43 -8.23 4.29 -15.39
N PHE A 44 -7.11 3.61 -15.20
CA PHE A 44 -5.79 4.07 -15.67
C PHE A 44 -5.03 3.08 -16.55
N ASN A 45 -5.57 1.89 -16.78
CA ASN A 45 -4.97 0.80 -17.55
C ASN A 45 -3.55 0.45 -17.04
N LYS A 46 -3.39 0.45 -15.71
CA LYS A 46 -2.16 0.10 -14.98
C LYS A 46 -2.49 -0.19 -13.51
N HIS A 47 -1.56 -0.80 -12.78
CA HIS A 47 -1.72 -1.06 -11.36
C HIS A 47 -1.66 0.23 -10.52
N ASP A 48 -2.18 0.17 -9.30
CA ASP A 48 -2.19 1.24 -8.31
C ASP A 48 -0.83 1.91 -8.10
N ALA A 49 0.24 1.12 -8.00
CA ALA A 49 1.58 1.63 -7.78
C ALA A 49 2.02 2.60 -8.90
N PHE A 50 1.86 2.18 -10.16
CA PHE A 50 2.19 3.02 -11.31
C PHE A 50 1.27 4.23 -11.42
N ALA A 51 -0.02 4.09 -11.13
CA ALA A 51 -0.95 5.22 -11.14
C ALA A 51 -0.60 6.27 -10.06
N LEU A 52 -0.32 5.84 -8.82
CA LEU A 52 0.14 6.74 -7.75
C LEU A 52 1.47 7.42 -8.11
N ASN A 53 2.39 6.69 -8.73
CA ASN A 53 3.68 7.22 -9.16
C ASN A 53 3.53 8.33 -10.21
N ASP A 54 2.64 8.19 -11.19
CA ASP A 54 2.37 9.23 -12.20
C ASP A 54 1.92 10.55 -11.57
N PHE A 55 1.24 10.51 -10.44
CA PHE A 55 0.82 11.70 -9.68
C PHE A 55 1.90 12.22 -8.72
N GLY A 56 3.11 11.64 -8.71
CA GLY A 56 4.19 12.01 -7.79
C GLY A 56 3.90 11.65 -6.34
N LEU A 57 3.12 10.57 -6.12
CA LEU A 57 2.72 10.12 -4.78
C LEU A 57 3.54 8.94 -4.26
N LEU A 58 4.47 8.40 -5.06
CA LEU A 58 5.48 7.43 -4.65
C LEU A 58 6.86 8.11 -4.62
N GLN A 59 7.48 8.09 -3.44
CA GLN A 59 8.76 8.75 -3.11
C GLN A 59 9.24 8.22 -1.74
N ASP A 60 10.45 8.58 -1.33
CA ASP A 60 11.13 8.10 -0.11
C ASP A 60 10.35 8.33 1.22
N LYS A 61 9.43 9.30 1.25
CA LYS A 61 8.53 9.57 2.40
C LYS A 61 7.11 9.05 2.21
N SER A 62 6.92 8.09 1.31
CA SER A 62 5.62 7.50 1.01
C SER A 62 5.43 6.17 1.72
N ILE A 63 4.28 6.01 2.36
CA ILE A 63 3.88 4.79 3.06
C ILE A 63 2.54 4.33 2.50
N MET A 64 2.53 3.16 1.87
CA MET A 64 1.33 2.57 1.28
C MET A 64 0.82 1.43 2.16
N ALA A 65 -0.44 1.51 2.58
CA ALA A 65 -1.07 0.47 3.38
C ALA A 65 -1.43 -0.75 2.53
N HIS A 66 -1.39 -1.92 3.18
CA HIS A 66 -1.91 -3.21 2.70
C HIS A 66 -1.09 -3.89 1.63
N CYS A 67 -1.11 -3.39 0.38
CA CYS A 67 -0.26 -3.84 -0.72
C CYS A 67 -0.34 -5.35 -1.02
N THR A 68 -1.49 -5.98 -0.75
CA THR A 68 -1.70 -7.44 -0.86
C THR A 68 -1.70 -7.93 -2.30
N PHE A 69 -2.00 -7.05 -3.26
CA PHE A 69 -2.04 -7.36 -4.70
C PHE A 69 -0.87 -6.74 -5.50
N LEU A 70 0.21 -6.32 -4.84
CA LEU A 70 1.40 -5.85 -5.58
C LEU A 70 2.01 -6.98 -6.42
N ALA A 71 2.26 -6.69 -7.68
CA ALA A 71 3.04 -7.52 -8.58
C ALA A 71 4.55 -7.25 -8.43
N ASP A 72 5.33 -8.07 -9.11
CA ASP A 72 6.79 -8.01 -9.07
C ASP A 72 7.36 -6.68 -9.57
N ASP A 73 6.75 -6.10 -10.61
CA ASP A 73 7.16 -4.80 -11.18
C ASP A 73 6.75 -3.64 -10.25
N ASP A 74 5.63 -3.79 -9.51
CA ASP A 74 5.23 -2.79 -8.52
C ASP A 74 6.21 -2.76 -7.34
N ALA A 75 6.69 -3.93 -6.91
CA ALA A 75 7.69 -4.06 -5.86
C ALA A 75 9.04 -3.43 -6.28
N GLU A 76 9.42 -3.58 -7.55
CA GLU A 76 10.61 -2.91 -8.11
C GLU A 76 10.45 -1.39 -8.09
N LEU A 77 9.29 -0.88 -8.50
CA LEU A 77 8.98 0.55 -8.40
C LEU A 77 9.01 1.07 -6.96
N PHE A 78 8.49 0.30 -5.99
CA PHE A 78 8.56 0.66 -4.58
C PHE A 78 10.01 0.76 -4.09
N ALA A 79 10.85 -0.22 -4.43
CA ALA A 79 12.28 -0.19 -4.09
C ALA A 79 13.02 0.97 -4.77
N GLU A 80 12.73 1.27 -6.04
CA GLU A 80 13.33 2.38 -6.78
C GLU A 80 12.94 3.76 -6.22
N THR A 81 11.68 3.93 -5.83
CA THR A 81 11.15 5.19 -5.29
C THR A 81 11.45 5.37 -3.80
N GLY A 82 11.88 4.31 -3.10
CA GLY A 82 12.00 4.30 -1.64
C GLY A 82 10.64 4.30 -0.91
N THR A 83 9.58 3.86 -1.58
CA THR A 83 8.24 3.77 -0.98
C THR A 83 8.16 2.57 -0.03
N ALA A 84 7.65 2.78 1.18
CA ALA A 84 7.49 1.73 2.19
C ALA A 84 6.06 1.17 2.23
N ILE A 85 5.92 -0.06 2.70
CA ILE A 85 4.63 -0.72 2.95
C ILE A 85 4.29 -0.68 4.45
N SER A 86 3.04 -0.35 4.78
CA SER A 86 2.46 -0.64 6.10
C SER A 86 1.64 -1.94 6.01
N HIS A 87 2.21 -3.05 6.50
CA HIS A 87 1.55 -4.34 6.53
C HIS A 87 0.51 -4.40 7.66
N CYS A 88 -0.77 -4.59 7.31
CA CYS A 88 -1.90 -4.60 8.24
C CYS A 88 -2.58 -5.99 8.32
N PRO A 89 -1.88 -7.02 8.85
CA PRO A 89 -2.25 -8.42 8.70
C PRO A 89 -3.64 -8.78 9.23
N ILE A 90 -4.11 -8.15 10.32
CA ILE A 90 -5.47 -8.40 10.80
C ILE A 90 -6.47 -7.83 9.80
N SER A 91 -6.33 -6.55 9.41
CA SER A 91 -7.25 -5.91 8.46
C SER A 91 -7.32 -6.67 7.12
N ASN A 92 -6.17 -7.11 6.60
CA ASN A 92 -6.09 -7.85 5.34
C ASN A 92 -6.96 -9.12 5.33
N VAL A 93 -7.03 -9.84 6.46
CA VAL A 93 -7.87 -11.04 6.56
C VAL A 93 -9.37 -10.71 6.52
N PHE A 94 -9.77 -9.55 7.05
CA PHE A 94 -11.17 -9.14 7.08
C PHE A 94 -11.65 -8.48 5.78
N PHE A 95 -10.77 -7.73 5.09
CA PHE A 95 -11.17 -6.84 4.01
C PHE A 95 -10.45 -7.06 2.68
N SER A 96 -9.16 -7.42 2.71
CA SER A 96 -8.37 -7.62 1.48
C SER A 96 -8.61 -8.97 0.81
N ASN A 97 -9.09 -9.97 1.55
CA ASN A 97 -9.11 -11.37 1.11
C ASN A 97 -7.74 -11.83 0.54
N GLY A 98 -6.65 -11.30 1.11
CA GLY A 98 -5.30 -11.46 0.59
C GLY A 98 -4.27 -11.44 1.71
N VAL A 99 -3.11 -12.04 1.44
CA VAL A 99 -1.98 -12.08 2.36
C VAL A 99 -0.80 -11.39 1.70
N LEU A 100 -0.21 -10.39 2.36
CA LEU A 100 0.98 -9.72 1.86
C LEU A 100 2.17 -10.71 1.89
N PRO A 101 2.84 -10.99 0.76
CA PRO A 101 4.00 -11.88 0.72
C PRO A 101 5.27 -11.17 1.22
N VAL A 102 5.30 -10.85 2.53
CA VAL A 102 6.33 -10.04 3.20
C VAL A 102 7.76 -10.50 2.86
N ALA A 103 8.04 -11.80 2.94
CA ALA A 103 9.38 -12.32 2.68
C ALA A 103 9.84 -12.10 1.22
N HIS A 104 8.92 -12.23 0.27
CA HIS A 104 9.17 -12.00 -1.15
C HIS A 104 9.46 -10.51 -1.42
N LEU A 105 8.56 -9.62 -0.99
CA LEU A 105 8.70 -8.18 -1.19
C LEU A 105 9.93 -7.60 -0.48
N HIS A 106 10.21 -8.04 0.74
CA HIS A 106 11.43 -7.65 1.44
C HIS A 106 12.70 -8.13 0.72
N SER A 107 12.68 -9.31 0.08
CA SER A 107 13.82 -9.77 -0.73
C SER A 107 14.08 -8.93 -1.98
N LYS A 108 13.06 -8.21 -2.47
CA LYS A 108 13.16 -7.22 -3.55
C LYS A 108 13.63 -5.84 -3.07
N GLY A 109 13.89 -5.67 -1.78
CA GLY A 109 14.39 -4.40 -1.22
C GLY A 109 13.29 -3.40 -0.83
N VAL A 110 12.03 -3.85 -0.74
CA VAL A 110 10.93 -3.01 -0.24
C VAL A 110 10.98 -2.94 1.27
N ASP A 111 10.93 -1.72 1.82
CA ASP A 111 10.82 -1.48 3.26
C ASP A 111 9.40 -1.78 3.75
N ILE A 112 9.27 -2.56 4.83
CA ILE A 112 7.97 -3.02 5.34
C ILE A 112 7.87 -2.79 6.85
N GLY A 113 6.90 -1.98 7.25
CA GLY A 113 6.47 -1.78 8.63
C GLY A 113 5.19 -2.54 8.98
N LEU A 114 4.79 -2.50 10.26
CA LEU A 114 3.52 -3.06 10.73
C LEU A 114 2.52 -1.95 11.06
N GLY A 115 1.28 -2.12 10.58
CA GLY A 115 0.13 -1.28 10.89
C GLY A 115 -0.98 -2.08 11.56
N THR A 116 -1.77 -1.43 12.40
CA THR A 116 -2.97 -2.05 13.02
C THR A 116 -4.22 -1.85 12.17
N ASP A 117 -4.26 -0.76 11.42
CA ASP A 117 -5.38 -0.30 10.60
C ASP A 117 -6.72 -0.32 11.33
N ILE A 118 -6.77 0.26 12.54
CA ILE A 118 -8.03 0.37 13.28
C ILE A 118 -8.98 1.31 12.50
N SER A 119 -10.23 0.93 12.20
CA SER A 119 -10.97 -0.26 12.65
C SER A 119 -11.13 -1.38 11.60
N GLY A 120 -10.35 -1.37 10.52
CA GLY A 120 -10.24 -2.51 9.59
C GLY A 120 -9.65 -3.75 10.30
N GLY A 121 -8.59 -3.55 11.09
CA GLY A 121 -8.21 -4.48 12.15
C GLY A 121 -9.00 -4.21 13.43
N PHE A 122 -9.37 -5.27 14.18
CA PHE A 122 -10.08 -5.11 15.45
C PHE A 122 -9.15 -4.85 16.66
N SER A 123 -7.86 -5.16 16.55
CA SER A 123 -6.91 -5.03 17.66
C SER A 123 -5.95 -3.84 17.45
N PRO A 124 -5.86 -2.89 18.41
CA PRO A 124 -4.88 -1.81 18.38
C PRO A 124 -3.47 -2.28 18.77
N SER A 125 -3.29 -3.56 19.13
CA SER A 125 -2.00 -4.10 19.55
C SER A 125 -1.12 -4.44 18.34
N LEU A 126 0.06 -3.83 18.26
CA LEU A 126 1.08 -4.24 17.29
C LEU A 126 1.56 -5.67 17.55
N PHE A 127 1.52 -6.15 18.79
CA PHE A 127 1.88 -7.54 19.09
C PHE A 127 0.87 -8.54 18.51
N ASP A 128 -0.42 -8.22 18.55
CA ASP A 128 -1.44 -9.07 17.93
C ASP A 128 -1.30 -9.08 16.41
N ASN A 129 -1.01 -7.91 15.81
CA ASN A 129 -0.73 -7.82 14.38
C ASN A 129 0.55 -8.58 14.00
N ALA A 130 1.62 -8.52 14.79
CA ALA A 130 2.83 -9.32 14.55
C ALA A 130 2.54 -10.83 14.61
N ARG A 131 1.72 -11.29 15.56
CA ARG A 131 1.27 -12.69 15.61
C ARG A 131 0.46 -13.06 14.36
N GLN A 132 -0.45 -12.19 13.92
CA GLN A 132 -1.24 -12.43 12.72
C GLN A 132 -0.38 -12.45 11.45
N ALA A 133 0.66 -11.61 11.34
CA ALA A 133 1.60 -11.64 10.23
C ALA A 133 2.29 -13.00 10.11
N VAL A 134 2.79 -13.54 11.22
CA VAL A 134 3.43 -14.87 11.25
C VAL A 134 2.45 -15.96 10.82
N ILE A 135 1.21 -15.93 11.33
CA ILE A 135 0.18 -16.92 10.96
C ILE A 135 -0.16 -16.82 9.47
N SER A 136 -0.43 -15.60 8.97
CA SER A 136 -0.85 -15.37 7.58
C SER A 136 0.25 -15.79 6.60
N SER A 137 1.53 -15.53 6.93
CA SER A 137 2.67 -15.93 6.09
C SER A 137 2.82 -17.46 5.90
N ARG A 138 2.17 -18.27 6.74
CA ARG A 138 2.14 -19.74 6.59
C ARG A 138 1.02 -20.24 5.67
N MET A 139 0.17 -19.33 5.18
CA MET A 139 -0.96 -19.64 4.29
C MET A 139 -0.69 -19.25 2.83
N LEU A 140 0.52 -18.74 2.53
CA LEU A 140 1.01 -18.46 1.18
C LEU A 140 1.53 -19.72 0.49
#